data_AF-A0A2G4I657-F1
#
_entry.id   AF-A0A2G4I657-F1
#
_cell.length_a   1.000
_cell.length_b   1.000
_cell.length_c   1.000
_cell.angle_alpha   90.00
_cell.angle_beta   90.00
_cell.angle_gamma   90.00
#
_symmetry.space_group_name_H-M   'P 1'
#
loop_
_entity.id
_entity.type
_entity.pdbx_description
1 polymer ?
#
loop_
_entity_poly.entity_id
_entity_poly.type
_entity_poly.pdbx_seq_one_letter_code
_entity_poly.pdbx_strand_id
1 'polypeptide(L)' 'MVRVSQSKSTKVVGVLALQGAFNRHTKVLGELNVATQEVRTPQDLASVDALVMPGGESTTMSQLLESSELFEPI' A
#
# COMPACT_ATOMS: atom_id res chain seq x y z
N MET A 1 -28.99 26.92 2.17
CA MET A 1 -28.91 25.43 2.14
C MET A 1 -27.67 25.05 1.34
N VAL A 2 -26.51 24.96 1.98
CA VAL A 2 -25.24 24.62 1.30
C VAL A 2 -25.14 23.10 1.26
N ARG A 3 -25.27 22.51 0.07
CA ARG A 3 -24.95 21.10 -0.17
C ARG A 3 -23.43 20.96 -0.14
N VAL A 4 -22.88 20.40 0.94
CA VAL A 4 -21.49 19.95 0.96
C VAL A 4 -21.42 18.74 0.04
N SER A 5 -20.92 18.94 -1.17
CA SER A 5 -20.55 17.87 -2.09
C SER A 5 -19.35 17.15 -1.49
N GLN A 6 -19.59 16.08 -0.75
CA GLN A 6 -18.52 15.19 -0.32
C GLN A 6 -17.98 14.45 -1.54
N SER A 7 -16.88 14.95 -2.10
CA SER A 7 -16.08 14.24 -3.08
C SER A 7 -15.37 13.10 -2.34
N LYS A 8 -16.02 11.96 -2.21
CA LYS A 8 -15.38 10.74 -1.68
C LYS A 8 -14.49 10.20 -2.80
N SER A 9 -13.33 10.84 -3.00
CA SER A 9 -12.23 10.22 -3.74
C SER A 9 -11.92 8.92 -3.00
N THR A 10 -12.27 7.79 -3.59
CA THR A 10 -11.97 6.48 -3.03
C THR A 10 -10.45 6.33 -3.09
N LYS A 11 -9.79 6.71 -2.00
CA LYS A 11 -8.34 6.56 -1.85
C LYS A 11 -7.99 5.09 -1.86
N VAL A 12 -7.07 4.70 -2.74
CA VAL A 12 -6.56 3.32 -2.84
C VAL A 12 -5.29 3.21 -2.00
N VAL A 13 -5.27 2.29 -1.06
CA VAL A 13 -4.13 2.03 -0.18
C VAL A 13 -3.35 0.82 -0.69
N GLY A 14 -2.11 1.05 -1.11
CA GLY A 14 -1.15 0.01 -1.44
C GLY A 14 -0.65 -0.70 -0.20
N VAL A 15 -0.49 -2.02 -0.25
CA VAL A 15 0.16 -2.82 0.78
C VAL A 15 1.38 -3.48 0.14
N LEU A 16 2.57 -3.14 0.64
CA LEU A 16 3.82 -3.69 0.12
C LEU A 16 3.85 -5.21 0.34
N ALA A 17 3.95 -5.98 -0.76
CA ALA A 17 3.80 -7.43 -0.77
C ALA A 17 5.09 -8.15 -1.21
N LEU A 18 6.24 -7.67 -0.72
CA LEU A 18 7.58 -8.22 -0.99
C LEU A 18 8.00 -9.36 -0.03
N GLN A 19 7.25 -9.55 1.05
CA GLN A 19 7.50 -10.51 2.13
C GLN A 19 6.19 -11.22 2.50
N GLY A 20 6.26 -12.28 3.30
CA GLY A 20 5.08 -12.89 3.90
C GLY A 20 4.33 -11.94 4.86
N ALA A 21 3.11 -12.30 5.26
CA ALA A 21 2.27 -11.61 6.25
C ALA A 21 1.60 -10.26 5.88
N PHE A 22 1.60 -9.85 4.61
CA PHE A 22 0.84 -8.68 4.14
C PHE A 22 -0.70 -8.88 4.15
N ASN A 23 -1.17 -10.12 4.02
CA ASN A 23 -2.59 -10.48 3.92
C ASN A 23 -3.46 -10.02 5.10
N ARG A 24 -2.87 -9.88 6.30
CA ARG A 24 -3.60 -9.38 7.47
C ARG A 24 -3.93 -7.90 7.33
N HIS A 25 -3.03 -7.13 6.71
CA HIS A 25 -3.23 -5.69 6.46
C HIS A 25 -4.35 -5.48 5.45
N THR A 26 -4.33 -6.19 4.32
CA THR A 26 -5.39 -6.10 3.30
C THR A 26 -6.75 -6.50 3.85
N LYS A 27 -6.80 -7.57 4.68
CA LYS A 27 -8.03 -7.99 5.35
C LYS A 27 -8.60 -6.92 6.28
N VAL A 28 -7.79 -6.37 7.19
CA VAL A 28 -8.24 -5.35 8.15
C VAL A 28 -8.68 -4.07 7.43
N LEU A 29 -7.96 -3.65 6.40
CA LEU A 29 -8.34 -2.49 5.59
C LEU A 29 -9.66 -2.73 4.83
N GLY A 30 -9.88 -3.94 4.33
CA GLY A 30 -11.14 -4.33 3.72
C GLY A 30 -12.32 -4.27 4.70
N GLU A 31 -12.14 -4.71 5.95
CA GLU A 31 -13.13 -4.60 7.02
C GLU A 31 -13.50 -3.13 7.32
N LEU A 32 -12.58 -2.19 7.06
CA LEU A 32 -12.78 -0.75 7.20
C LEU A 32 -13.34 -0.08 5.94
N ASN A 33 -13.72 -0.85 4.91
CA ASN A 33 -14.18 -0.37 3.60
C ASN A 33 -13.14 0.51 2.87
N VAL A 34 -11.85 0.22 3.06
CA VAL A 34 -10.75 0.87 2.34
C VAL A 34 -10.39 0.04 1.12
N ALA A 35 -10.31 0.67 -0.06
CA ALA A 35 -9.83 0.01 -1.26
C ALA A 35 -8.34 -0.29 -1.11
N THR A 36 -7.93 -1.53 -1.37
CA THR A 36 -6.53 -1.94 -1.23
C THR A 36 -6.00 -2.60 -2.50
N GLN A 37 -4.70 -2.44 -2.70
CA GLN A 37 -3.95 -3.07 -3.80
C GLN A 37 -2.63 -3.60 -3.26
N GLU A 38 -2.18 -4.76 -3.73
CA GLU A 38 -0.83 -5.23 -3.41
C GLU A 38 0.20 -4.47 -4.24
N VAL A 39 1.28 -4.01 -3.61
CA VAL A 39 2.38 -3.31 -4.27
C VAL A 39 3.59 -4.23 -4.31
N ARG A 40 3.98 -4.66 -5.52
CA ARG A 40 5.15 -5.53 -5.77
C ARG A 40 6.14 -4.90 -6.73
N THR A 41 5.70 -3.90 -7.49
CA THR A 41 6.47 -3.22 -8.52
C THR A 41 6.28 -1.70 -8.43
N PRO A 42 7.18 -0.89 -9.01
CA PRO A 42 7.01 0.56 -9.10
C PRO A 42 5.71 0.98 -9.79
N GLN A 43 5.22 0.21 -10.75
CA GLN A 43 3.96 0.45 -11.45
C GLN A 43 2.75 0.29 -10.52
N ASP A 44 2.78 -0.69 -9.61
CA ASP A 44 1.76 -0.82 -8.56
C ASP A 44 1.82 0.35 -7.57
N LEU A 45 3.02 0.81 -7.23
CA LEU A 45 3.20 1.96 -6.35
C LEU A 45 2.62 3.24 -6.98
N ALA A 46 2.78 3.41 -8.30
CA ALA A 46 2.24 4.55 -9.03
C ALA A 46 0.69 4.54 -9.12
N SER A 47 0.03 3.41 -8.86
CA SER A 47 -1.43 3.29 -8.93
C SER A 47 -2.15 3.45 -7.59
N VAL A 48 -1.42 3.72 -6.50
CA VAL A 48 -1.98 3.85 -5.14
C VAL A 48 -1.77 5.25 -4.58
N ASP A 49 -2.68 5.70 -3.70
CA ASP A 49 -2.61 7.02 -3.07
C ASP A 49 -1.79 7.04 -1.77
N ALA A 50 -1.60 5.87 -1.16
CA ALA A 50 -0.87 5.70 0.10
C ALA A 50 -0.27 4.29 0.14
N LEU A 51 0.82 4.12 0.88
CA LEU A 51 1.52 2.83 1.02
C LEU A 51 1.58 2.40 2.48
N VAL A 52 1.25 1.14 2.73
CA VAL A 52 1.50 0.44 3.99
C VAL A 52 2.79 -0.36 3.84
N MET A 53 3.79 -0.04 4.67
CA MET A 53 4.98 -0.86 4.88
C MET A 53 4.70 -1.87 6.01
N PRO A 54 4.57 -3.18 5.72
CA PRO A 54 4.46 -4.18 6.76
C PRO A 54 5.78 -4.27 7.54
N GLY A 55 5.68 -4.65 8.81
CA GLY A 55 6.84 -4.89 9.66
C GLY A 55 7.65 -6.12 9.24
N GLY A 56 8.91 -6.17 9.67
CA GLY A 56 9.87 -7.24 9.42
C GLY A 56 11.26 -6.84 9.91
N GLU A 57 12.28 -7.63 9.59
CA GLU A 57 13.67 -7.24 9.82
C GLU A 57 14.08 -6.15 8.81
N SER A 58 14.61 -5.03 9.30
CA SER A 58 14.92 -3.85 8.47
C SER A 58 15.91 -4.17 7.34
N THR A 59 16.93 -4.99 7.63
CA THR A 59 17.94 -5.41 6.65
C THR A 59 17.34 -6.25 5.52
N THR A 60 16.36 -7.09 5.84
CA THR A 60 15.65 -7.90 4.84
C THR A 60 14.74 -7.02 4.00
N MET A 61 14.05 -6.07 4.62
CA MET A 61 13.19 -5.11 3.91
C MET A 61 13.96 -4.26 2.91
N SER A 62 15.12 -3.71 3.29
CA SER A 62 15.95 -2.91 2.37
C SER A 62 16.41 -3.72 1.16
N GLN A 63 16.90 -4.95 1.35
CA GLN A 63 17.32 -5.83 0.24
C GLN A 63 16.18 -6.14 -0.74
N LEU A 64 14.95 -6.27 -0.22
CA LEU A 64 13.79 -6.56 -1.06
C LEU A 64 13.31 -5.34 -1.80
N LEU A 65 13.30 -4.18 -1.15
CA LEU A 65 13.01 -2.91 -1.80
C LEU A 65 14.01 -2.62 -2.91
N GLU A 66 15.30 -2.87 -2.69
CA GLU A 66 16.34 -2.73 -3.72
C GLU A 66 16.12 -3.71 -4.88
N SER A 67 15.96 -5.00 -4.59
CA SER A 67 15.78 -6.04 -5.62
C SER A 67 14.44 -5.97 -6.37
N SER A 68 13.46 -5.23 -5.84
CA SER A 68 12.17 -4.93 -6.50
C SER A 68 12.11 -3.55 -7.13
N GLU A 69 13.24 -2.81 -7.15
CA GLU A 69 13.34 -1.45 -7.70
C GLU A 69 12.42 -0.42 -7.00
N LEU A 70 11.98 -0.74 -5.77
CA LEU A 70 11.07 0.06 -4.97
C LEU A 70 11.78 0.93 -3.91
N PHE A 71 13.09 0.78 -3.74
CA PHE A 71 13.85 1.55 -2.75
C PHE A 71 13.96 3.05 -3.09
N GLU A 72 14.26 3.37 -4.35
CA GLU A 72 14.35 4.76 -4.82
C GLU A 72 13.01 5.51 -4.86
N PRO A 73 11.89 4.90 -5.30
CA PRO A 73 10.60 5.61 -5.38
C PRO A 73 9.83 5.77 -4.06
N ILE A 74 10.31 5.22 -2.94
CA ILE A 74 9.65 5.29 -1.60
C ILE A 74 10.41 6.25 -0.69
#